data_AF-A0A108T1K2-F1
#
_entry.id   AF-A0A108T1K2-F1
#
_cell.length_a   1.000
_cell.length_b   1.000
_cell.length_c   1.000
_cell.angle_alpha   90.00
_cell.angle_beta   90.00
_cell.angle_gamma   90.00
#
_symmetry.space_group_name_H-M   'P 1'
#
loop_
_entity.id
_entity.type
_entity.pdbx_description
1 polymer ?
#
loop_
_entity_poly.entity_id
_entity_poly.type
_entity_poly.pdbx_seq_one_letter_code
_entity_poly.pdbx_strand_id
1 'polypeptide(L)'
;MLAGVRTPDGRTVTFGYDALGRRISKRTDNTVHRFGWDGNVVLHEWDTDEARRPRLVTDETGREEYDGTEKPEGLVTWVYDGTSFTPVAKVTDGERYTIVHDYLGTPTQAYDSKGELVWEMLLDVYGKVAECHGDPNARAVQVSGTVRG
;
A
#
# COMPACT_ATOMS: atom_id res chain seq x y z
N MET A 1 14.62 -7.42 -9.46
CA MET A 1 13.43 -6.60 -9.18
C MET A 1 12.51 -6.66 -10.39
N LEU A 2 11.19 -6.65 -10.21
CA LEU A 2 10.25 -6.74 -11.33
C LEU A 2 9.93 -5.35 -11.86
N ALA A 3 10.43 -5.00 -13.05
CA ALA A 3 10.25 -3.66 -13.61
C ALA A 3 8.80 -3.39 -14.11
N GLY A 4 8.13 -4.43 -14.62
CA GLY A 4 6.75 -4.32 -15.06
C GLY A 4 6.15 -5.64 -15.51
N VAL A 5 4.83 -5.64 -15.70
CA VAL A 5 4.01 -6.78 -16.14
C VAL A 5 3.01 -6.29 -17.17
N ARG A 6 2.78 -7.07 -18.22
CA ARG A 6 1.67 -6.87 -19.14
C ARG A 6 0.54 -7.83 -18.78
N THR A 7 -0.64 -7.30 -18.51
CA THR A 7 -1.82 -8.10 -18.18
C THR A 7 -2.44 -8.70 -19.46
N PRO A 8 -3.23 -9.79 -19.35
CA PRO A 8 -3.86 -10.44 -20.50
C PRO A 8 -4.79 -9.52 -21.31
N ASP A 9 -5.37 -8.52 -20.66
CA ASP A 9 -6.20 -7.48 -21.29
C ASP A 9 -5.39 -6.33 -21.92
N GLY A 10 -4.06 -6.43 -21.92
CA GLY A 10 -3.16 -5.53 -22.64
C GLY A 10 -2.65 -4.33 -21.82
N ARG A 11 -3.11 -4.13 -20.57
CA ARG A 11 -2.58 -3.06 -19.70
C ARG A 11 -1.14 -3.36 -19.28
N THR A 12 -0.41 -2.30 -18.98
CA THR A 12 0.97 -2.40 -18.47
C THR A 12 1.03 -1.85 -17.05
N VAL A 13 1.50 -2.68 -16.13
CA VAL A 13 1.81 -2.29 -14.75
C VAL A 13 3.32 -2.10 -14.65
N THR A 14 3.78 -0.94 -14.18
CA THR A 14 5.22 -0.68 -13.96
C THR A 14 5.49 -0.44 -12.47
N PHE A 15 6.69 -0.81 -12.02
CA PHE A 15 7.09 -0.69 -10.62
C PHE A 15 8.35 0.15 -10.48
N GLY A 16 8.35 1.03 -9.48
CA GLY A 16 9.50 1.82 -9.07
C GLY A 16 10.05 1.32 -7.74
N TYR A 17 11.36 1.44 -7.57
CA TYR A 17 12.07 0.95 -6.39
C TYR A 17 13.10 1.96 -5.90
N ASP A 18 13.35 1.96 -4.60
CA ASP A 18 14.49 2.68 -4.01
C ASP A 18 15.80 1.87 -4.12
N ALA A 19 16.91 2.45 -3.68
CA ALA A 19 18.24 1.83 -3.73
C ALA A 19 18.37 0.57 -2.85
N LEU A 20 17.50 0.39 -1.86
CA LEU A 20 17.45 -0.80 -0.99
C LEU A 20 16.57 -1.90 -1.59
N GLY A 21 15.94 -1.63 -2.72
CA GLY A 21 15.08 -2.56 -3.41
C GLY A 21 13.65 -2.64 -2.85
N ARG A 22 13.21 -1.64 -2.09
CA ARG A 22 11.81 -1.55 -1.64
C ARG A 22 10.97 -0.86 -2.69
N ARG A 23 9.75 -1.34 -2.91
CA ARG A 23 8.84 -0.76 -3.92
C ARG A 23 8.39 0.61 -3.43
N ILE A 24 8.57 1.65 -4.24
CA ILE A 24 8.12 3.02 -3.93
C ILE A 24 6.96 3.47 -4.83
N SER A 25 6.70 2.75 -5.93
CA SER A 25 5.54 2.99 -6.78
C SER A 25 5.07 1.76 -7.55
N LYS A 26 3.77 1.70 -7.82
CA LYS A 26 3.12 0.84 -8.80
C LYS A 26 2.24 1.71 -9.68
N ARG A 27 2.50 1.74 -10.98
CA ARG A 27 1.76 2.53 -11.96
C ARG A 27 0.91 1.62 -12.83
N THR A 28 -0.36 1.95 -12.96
CA THR A 28 -1.32 1.31 -13.85
C THR A 28 -2.17 2.40 -14.50
N ASP A 29 -2.18 2.46 -15.83
CA ASP A 29 -2.90 3.49 -16.59
C ASP A 29 -2.53 4.91 -16.11
N ASN A 30 -3.49 5.65 -15.53
CA ASN A 30 -3.30 7.01 -15.01
C ASN A 30 -3.10 7.05 -13.49
N THR A 31 -3.10 5.91 -12.81
CA THR A 31 -2.97 5.84 -11.34
C THR A 31 -1.58 5.37 -10.94
N VAL A 32 -0.98 6.08 -9.98
CA VAL A 32 0.25 5.70 -9.31
C VAL A 32 -0.03 5.45 -7.85
N HIS A 33 0.05 4.18 -7.44
CA HIS A 33 0.06 3.80 -6.04
C HIS A 33 1.48 3.99 -5.49
N ARG A 34 1.60 4.63 -4.33
CA ARG A 34 2.86 4.99 -3.68
C ARG A 34 3.05 4.26 -2.37
N PHE A 35 4.33 4.12 -2.01
CA PHE A 35 4.72 3.50 -0.75
C PHE A 35 5.81 4.34 -0.09
N GLY A 36 5.56 4.77 1.15
CA GLY A 36 6.53 5.34 2.08
C GLY A 36 6.93 4.30 3.11
N TRP A 37 8.20 4.25 3.48
CA TRP A 37 8.77 3.20 4.32
C TRP A 37 9.37 3.77 5.59
N ASP A 38 9.18 3.07 6.70
CA ASP A 38 9.96 3.23 7.94
C ASP A 38 10.73 1.94 8.19
N GLY A 39 12.06 2.00 8.16
CA GLY A 39 12.90 0.80 8.19
C GLY A 39 12.48 -0.23 7.13
N ASN A 40 11.95 -1.36 7.56
CA ASN A 40 11.54 -2.47 6.67
C ASN A 40 10.02 -2.62 6.51
N VAL A 41 9.22 -1.71 7.09
CA VAL A 41 7.77 -1.74 7.01
C VAL A 41 7.24 -0.60 6.15
N VAL A 42 6.11 -0.85 5.48
CA VAL A 42 5.38 0.20 4.77
C VAL A 42 4.72 1.07 5.84
N LEU A 43 5.11 2.34 5.92
CA LEU A 43 4.51 3.32 6.82
C LEU A 43 3.31 3.99 6.17
N HIS A 44 3.46 4.41 4.91
CA HIS A 44 2.45 5.18 4.20
C HIS A 44 2.12 4.59 2.83
N GLU A 45 0.85 4.66 2.46
CA GLU A 45 0.39 4.36 1.11
C GLU A 45 -0.59 5.45 0.67
N TRP A 46 -0.54 5.82 -0.61
CA TRP A 46 -1.48 6.78 -1.19
C TRP A 46 -1.51 6.65 -2.70
N ASP A 47 -2.57 7.18 -3.28
CA ASP A 47 -2.75 7.22 -4.73
C ASP A 47 -2.53 8.63 -5.24
N THR A 48 -1.94 8.73 -6.43
CA THR A 48 -1.85 9.98 -7.15
C THR A 48 -2.12 9.75 -8.63
N ASP A 49 -2.65 10.77 -9.28
CA ASP A 49 -2.77 10.80 -10.74
C ASP A 49 -1.37 11.03 -11.34
N GLU A 50 -1.01 10.24 -12.36
CA GLU A 50 0.25 10.40 -13.09
C GLU A 50 0.45 11.84 -13.60
N ALA A 51 -0.62 12.54 -13.98
CA ALA A 51 -0.57 13.93 -14.43
C ALA A 51 -0.17 14.93 -13.33
N ARG A 52 -0.40 14.60 -12.05
CA ARG A 52 -0.08 15.45 -10.90
C ARG A 52 1.32 15.21 -10.34
N ARG A 53 2.06 14.25 -10.89
CA ARG A 53 3.40 13.89 -10.41
C ARG A 53 4.38 15.04 -10.65
N PRO A 54 5.21 15.41 -9.65
CA PRO A 54 6.31 16.32 -9.86
C PRO A 54 7.25 15.82 -10.96
N ARG A 55 7.65 16.74 -11.85
CA ARG A 55 8.57 16.47 -12.95
C ARG A 55 9.92 17.04 -12.62
N LEU A 56 10.96 16.32 -13.04
CA LEU A 56 12.32 16.83 -12.95
C LEU A 56 12.48 17.89 -14.02
N VAL A 57 12.79 19.12 -13.60
CA VAL A 57 13.04 20.27 -14.47
C VAL A 57 14.49 20.70 -14.29
N THR A 58 15.11 21.10 -15.39
CA THR A 58 16.49 21.61 -15.40
C THR A 58 16.44 23.13 -15.49
N ASP A 59 17.09 23.82 -14.55
CA ASP A 59 17.19 25.27 -14.58
C ASP A 59 18.23 25.78 -15.60
N GLU A 60 18.33 27.10 -15.76
CA GLU A 60 19.29 27.76 -16.66
C GLU A 60 20.76 27.47 -16.30
N THR A 61 21.02 26.98 -15.09
CA THR A 61 22.36 26.61 -14.59
C THR A 61 22.69 25.12 -14.77
N GLY A 62 21.75 24.34 -15.31
CA GLY A 62 21.90 22.88 -15.47
C GLY A 62 21.56 22.09 -14.21
N ARG A 63 21.01 22.71 -13.17
CA ARG A 63 20.60 22.03 -11.94
C ARG A 63 19.24 21.39 -12.13
N GLU A 64 19.13 20.12 -11.75
CA GLU A 64 17.86 19.40 -11.77
C GLU A 64 17.13 19.55 -10.43
N GLU A 65 15.89 20.01 -10.47
CA GLU A 65 15.00 20.11 -9.33
C GLU A 65 13.60 19.63 -9.71
N TYR A 66 12.83 19.13 -8.74
CA TYR A 66 11.43 18.81 -8.99
C TYR A 66 10.60 20.10 -8.98
N ASP A 67 9.69 20.23 -9.95
CA ASP A 67 8.79 21.39 -10.09
C ASP A 67 7.71 21.49 -8.99
N GLY A 68 7.74 20.59 -8.00
CA GLY A 68 6.83 20.61 -6.87
C GLY A 68 7.02 19.42 -5.93
N THR A 69 6.13 19.34 -4.95
CA THR A 69 6.05 18.21 -4.03
C THR A 69 4.70 17.53 -4.18
N GLU A 70 4.73 16.20 -4.20
CA GLU A 70 3.51 15.39 -4.25
C GLU A 70 2.70 15.62 -2.97
N LYS A 71 1.42 15.98 -3.11
CA LYS A 71 0.48 16.14 -1.99
C LYS A 71 -0.45 14.94 -1.99
N PRO A 72 -0.30 14.00 -1.04
CA PRO A 72 -1.13 12.80 -1.01
C PRO A 72 -2.58 13.15 -0.67
N GLU A 73 -3.52 12.60 -1.44
CA GLU A 73 -4.95 12.54 -1.11
C GLU A 73 -5.26 11.10 -0.65
N GLY A 74 -6.02 10.92 0.41
CA GLY A 74 -6.36 9.58 0.92
C GLY A 74 -5.14 8.84 1.48
N LEU A 75 -4.30 9.54 2.24
CA LEU A 75 -3.11 8.95 2.87
C LEU A 75 -3.53 7.86 3.85
N VAL A 76 -2.98 6.66 3.66
CA VAL A 76 -3.08 5.55 4.59
C VAL A 76 -1.81 5.50 5.41
N THR A 77 -1.94 5.39 6.73
CA THR A 77 -0.82 5.15 7.65
C THR A 77 -1.01 3.81 8.36
N TRP A 78 0.00 2.96 8.29
CA TRP A 78 0.02 1.66 8.97
C TRP A 78 0.73 1.76 10.32
N VAL A 79 0.17 1.12 11.33
CA VAL A 79 0.76 1.00 12.67
C VAL A 79 1.10 -0.45 12.92
N TYR A 80 2.29 -0.70 13.47
CA TYR A 80 2.83 -2.02 13.75
C TYR A 80 3.03 -2.22 15.26
N ASP A 81 3.12 -3.48 15.70
CA ASP A 81 3.31 -3.84 17.11
C ASP A 81 4.69 -3.45 17.69
N GLY A 82 5.64 -3.04 16.84
CA GLY A 82 6.99 -2.64 17.21
C GLY A 82 7.98 -3.79 17.48
N THR A 83 7.52 -5.04 17.44
CA THR A 83 8.34 -6.23 17.68
C THR A 83 8.42 -7.16 16.46
N SER A 84 7.46 -7.05 15.55
CA SER A 84 7.30 -7.86 14.35
C SER A 84 6.95 -6.99 13.14
N PHE A 85 6.67 -7.63 12.00
CA PHE A 85 6.21 -6.97 10.77
C PHE A 85 4.68 -6.98 10.64
N THR A 86 3.96 -7.18 11.75
CA THR A 86 2.51 -7.36 11.75
C THR A 86 1.79 -6.02 11.99
N PRO A 87 0.91 -5.59 11.06
CA PRO A 87 0.11 -4.39 11.24
C PRO A 87 -0.98 -4.63 12.28
N VAL A 88 -1.15 -3.67 13.19
CA VAL A 88 -2.16 -3.68 14.27
C VAL A 88 -3.21 -2.59 14.09
N ALA A 89 -2.92 -1.56 13.28
CA ALA A 89 -3.93 -0.58 12.90
C ALA A 89 -3.68 0.02 11.53
N LYS A 90 -4.76 0.53 10.94
CA LYS A 90 -4.77 1.33 9.71
C LYS A 90 -5.43 2.67 10.01
N VAL A 91 -4.79 3.77 9.64
CA VAL A 91 -5.31 5.13 9.83
C VAL A 91 -5.50 5.77 8.48
N THR A 92 -6.66 6.37 8.25
CA THR A 92 -6.98 7.18 7.07
C THR A 92 -7.45 8.56 7.51
N ASP A 93 -7.72 9.47 6.56
CA ASP A 93 -8.18 10.83 6.87
C ASP A 93 -9.50 10.86 7.68
N GLY A 94 -10.35 9.85 7.51
CA GLY A 94 -11.70 9.82 8.08
C GLY A 94 -11.97 8.70 9.07
N GLU A 95 -11.07 7.72 9.20
CA GLU A 95 -11.33 6.52 10.01
C GLU A 95 -10.03 5.89 10.54
N ARG A 96 -10.17 5.09 11.60
CA ARG A 96 -9.10 4.24 12.11
C ARG A 96 -9.64 2.83 12.32
N TYR A 97 -8.92 1.87 11.77
CA TYR A 97 -9.23 0.47 11.91
C TYR A 97 -8.24 -0.20 12.86
N THR A 98 -8.76 -0.97 13.81
CA THR A 98 -7.97 -1.92 14.61
C THR A 98 -7.92 -3.25 13.87
N ILE A 99 -6.74 -3.82 13.73
CA ILE A 99 -6.51 -5.05 12.96
C ILE A 99 -6.23 -6.19 13.93
N VAL A 100 -6.95 -7.30 13.75
CA VAL A 100 -6.70 -8.56 14.45
C VAL A 100 -6.08 -9.54 13.45
N HIS A 101 -5.10 -10.29 13.94
CA HIS A 101 -4.34 -11.25 13.14
C HIS A 101 -4.33 -12.64 13.79
N ASP A 102 -4.02 -13.65 12.98
CA ASP A 102 -3.75 -14.99 13.48
C ASP A 102 -2.36 -15.10 14.15
N TYR A 103 -1.99 -16.32 14.56
CA TYR A 103 -0.71 -16.61 15.20
C TYR A 103 0.52 -16.45 14.28
N LEU A 104 0.31 -16.35 12.96
CA LEU A 104 1.35 -16.08 11.96
C LEU A 104 1.47 -14.58 11.64
N GLY A 105 0.63 -13.74 12.25
CA GLY A 105 0.57 -12.31 11.96
C GLY A 105 -0.20 -11.98 10.69
N THR A 106 -1.00 -12.91 10.16
CA THR A 106 -1.86 -12.67 9.00
C THR A 106 -3.13 -11.95 9.46
N PRO A 107 -3.44 -10.75 8.92
CA PRO A 107 -4.68 -10.07 9.27
C PRO A 107 -5.92 -10.90 8.89
N THR A 108 -6.82 -11.11 9.85
CA THR A 108 -8.06 -11.86 9.65
C THR A 108 -9.30 -11.01 9.88
N GLN A 109 -9.21 -9.94 10.67
CA GLN A 109 -10.35 -9.06 10.97
C GLN A 109 -9.90 -7.59 11.07
N ALA A 110 -10.84 -6.67 10.81
CA ALA A 110 -10.69 -5.25 11.09
C ALA A 110 -11.95 -4.68 11.73
N TYR A 111 -11.75 -3.82 12.72
CA TYR A 111 -12.79 -3.14 13.48
C TYR A 111 -12.69 -1.64 13.30
N ASP A 112 -13.80 -0.92 13.14
CA ASP A 112 -13.80 0.54 13.03
C ASP A 112 -13.53 1.25 14.37
N SER A 113 -13.52 2.58 14.38
CA SER A 113 -13.33 3.38 15.60
C SER A 113 -14.41 3.20 16.67
N LYS A 114 -15.56 2.61 16.33
CA LYS A 114 -16.64 2.28 17.28
C LYS A 114 -16.50 0.88 17.86
N GLY A 115 -15.57 0.08 17.33
CA GLY A 115 -15.37 -1.31 17.73
C GLY A 115 -16.28 -2.29 16.98
N GLU A 116 -16.90 -1.87 15.88
CA GLU A 116 -17.74 -2.75 15.06
C GLU A 116 -16.89 -3.52 14.05
N LEU A 117 -17.19 -4.81 13.86
CA LEU A 117 -16.51 -5.64 12.86
C LEU A 117 -16.91 -5.16 11.46
N VAL A 118 -15.95 -4.63 10.70
CA VAL A 118 -16.18 -4.06 9.37
C VAL A 118 -15.55 -4.86 8.25
N TRP A 119 -14.58 -5.72 8.54
CA TRP A 119 -13.98 -6.62 7.56
C TRP A 119 -13.50 -7.91 8.23
N GLU A 120 -13.67 -9.03 7.55
CA GLU A 120 -13.20 -10.35 7.98
C GLU A 120 -12.79 -11.21 6.78
N MET A 121 -11.76 -12.03 6.98
CA MET A 121 -11.26 -13.00 6.01
C MET A 121 -10.87 -14.31 6.69
N LEU A 122 -11.30 -15.42 6.10
CA LEU A 122 -10.88 -16.77 6.48
C LEU A 122 -10.00 -17.37 5.40
N LEU A 123 -8.88 -17.95 5.85
CA LEU A 123 -7.91 -18.63 5.00
C LEU A 123 -8.00 -20.14 5.20
N ASP A 124 -7.79 -20.90 4.13
CA ASP A 124 -7.52 -22.33 4.23
C ASP A 124 -6.09 -22.60 4.75
N VAL A 125 -5.77 -23.88 4.96
CA VAL A 125 -4.45 -24.31 5.46
C VAL A 125 -3.27 -23.97 4.53
N TYR A 126 -3.54 -23.53 3.30
CA TYR A 126 -2.55 -23.10 2.32
C TYR A 126 -2.53 -21.58 2.12
N GLY A 127 -3.26 -20.83 2.95
CA GLY A 127 -3.33 -19.37 2.88
C GLY A 127 -4.17 -18.84 1.72
N LYS A 128 -5.06 -19.65 1.14
CA LYS A 128 -6.03 -19.19 0.14
C LYS A 128 -7.28 -18.67 0.84
N VAL A 129 -7.82 -17.55 0.34
CA VAL A 129 -9.09 -17.00 0.81
C VAL A 129 -10.21 -18.00 0.56
N ALA A 130 -10.81 -18.50 1.64
CA ALA A 130 -12.02 -19.30 1.63
C ALA A 130 -13.26 -18.40 1.69
N GLU A 131 -13.23 -17.41 2.60
CA GLU A 131 -14.30 -16.44 2.80
C GLU A 131 -13.71 -15.04 3.03
N CYS A 132 -14.40 -14.01 2.55
CA CYS A 132 -14.01 -12.61 2.75
C CYS A 132 -15.25 -11.72 2.67
N HIS A 133 -15.50 -10.95 3.72
CA HIS A 133 -16.69 -10.11 3.86
C HIS A 133 -16.33 -8.73 4.41
N GLY A 134 -17.21 -7.76 4.17
CA GLY A 134 -17.10 -6.41 4.73
C GLY A 134 -16.50 -5.37 3.78
N ASP A 135 -16.08 -4.24 4.36
CA ASP A 135 -15.61 -3.05 3.65
C ASP A 135 -14.19 -3.27 3.08
N PRO A 136 -14.01 -3.18 1.74
CA PRO A 136 -12.69 -3.22 1.12
C PRO A 136 -11.71 -2.17 1.63
N ASN A 137 -12.20 -1.02 2.11
CA ASN A 137 -11.35 0.04 2.67
C ASN A 137 -10.78 -0.31 4.04
N ALA A 138 -11.44 -1.20 4.80
CA ALA A 138 -10.94 -1.68 6.09
C ALA A 138 -9.91 -2.80 5.95
N ARG A 139 -9.75 -3.36 4.74
CA ARG A 139 -8.84 -4.47 4.48
C ARG A 139 -7.40 -4.11 4.83
N ALA A 140 -6.78 -4.99 5.61
CA ALA A 140 -5.36 -4.95 5.92
C ALA A 140 -4.52 -5.57 4.78
N VAL A 141 -3.41 -4.93 4.41
CA VAL A 141 -2.47 -5.48 3.44
C VAL A 141 -1.57 -6.51 4.13
N GLN A 142 -1.40 -7.67 3.52
CA GLN A 142 -0.42 -8.66 3.96
C GLN A 142 0.98 -8.16 3.53
N VAL A 143 1.86 -7.86 4.49
CA VAL A 143 3.23 -7.38 4.21
C VAL A 143 4.10 -8.49 3.56
N SER A 144 3.60 -9.73 3.45
CA SER A 144 4.27 -10.79 2.69
C SER A 144 4.06 -10.65 1.18
N GLY A 145 4.77 -9.70 0.55
CA GLY A 145 5.48 -9.87 -0.73
C GLY A 145 4.75 -10.44 -1.96
N THR A 146 3.43 -10.61 -1.95
CA THR A 146 2.71 -11.22 -3.07
C THR A 146 1.50 -10.36 -3.43
N VAL A 147 1.73 -9.40 -4.32
CA VAL A 147 0.66 -8.92 -5.20
C VAL A 147 0.31 -10.10 -6.09
N ARG A 148 -0.74 -10.87 -5.74
CA ARG A 148 -1.34 -11.83 -6.68
C ARG A 148 -2.24 -11.04 -7.64
N GLY A 149 -2.00 -11.23 -8.93
CA GLY A 149 -2.84 -10.74 -10.02
C GLY A 149 -4.05 -11.64 -10.27
#